data_AF-A0A7Y4S755-F1
#
_entry.id   AF-A0A7Y4S755-F1
#
_cell.length_a   1.000
_cell.length_b   1.000
_cell.length_c   1.000
_cell.angle_alpha   90.00
_cell.angle_beta   90.00
_cell.angle_gamma   90.00
#
_symmetry.space_group_name_H-M   'P 1'
#
loop_
_entity.id
_entity.type
_entity.pdbx_description
1 polymer ?
#
loop_
_entity_poly.entity_id
_entity_poly.type
_entity_poly.pdbx_seq_one_letter_code
_entity_poly.pdbx_strand_id
1 'polypeptide(L)'
;MSEIIKEVVTGGKLTLEFDQDKKTITITTPNNHQIVILDEQDALQLQDRFGNLVTLGANGILMQSVQDVSILAAGKVNIAAAGNIAIESKADCTVDALNITQTTKISFVARANTVTEISASGMTSIKGALVNLN
;
A
#
# COMPACT_ATOMS: atom_id res chain seq x y z
N MET A 1 3.03 -43.10 -12.18
CA MET A 1 2.48 -41.97 -11.40
C MET A 1 3.36 -40.78 -11.71
N SER A 2 2.89 -39.83 -12.50
CA SER A 2 3.62 -38.58 -12.72
C SER A 2 3.61 -37.81 -11.42
N GLU A 3 4.78 -37.55 -10.85
CA GLU A 3 4.90 -36.61 -9.73
C GLU A 3 4.53 -35.22 -10.26
N ILE A 4 3.28 -34.84 -10.00
CA ILE A 4 2.70 -33.54 -10.31
C ILE A 4 3.45 -32.44 -9.53
N ILE A 5 3.99 -32.79 -8.36
CA ILE A 5 4.76 -31.90 -7.50
C ILE A 5 6.22 -32.35 -7.50
N LYS A 6 7.14 -31.42 -7.78
CA LYS A 6 8.58 -31.61 -7.58
C LYS A 6 9.07 -30.62 -6.54
N GLU A 7 9.87 -31.10 -5.59
CA GLU A 7 10.36 -30.32 -4.46
C GLU A 7 11.88 -30.47 -4.34
N VAL A 8 12.56 -29.37 -4.03
CA VAL A 8 13.96 -29.37 -3.63
C VAL A 8 14.04 -28.87 -2.19
N VAL A 9 14.55 -29.72 -1.29
CA VAL A 9 14.76 -29.38 0.12
C VAL A 9 16.24 -29.34 0.45
N THR A 10 16.68 -28.25 1.08
CA THR A 10 18.03 -28.14 1.63
C THR A 10 18.13 -28.78 3.01
N GLY A 11 19.35 -29.11 3.48
CA GLY A 11 19.57 -29.60 4.84
C GLY A 11 19.06 -28.64 5.94
N GLY A 12 18.91 -27.34 5.62
CA GLY A 12 18.34 -26.32 6.49
C GLY A 12 16.81 -26.17 6.39
N LYS A 13 16.09 -27.06 5.70
CA LYS A 13 14.64 -27.00 5.44
C LYS A 13 14.15 -25.80 4.62
N LEU A 14 15.03 -25.14 3.86
CA LEU A 14 14.57 -24.26 2.76
C LEU A 14 13.99 -25.15 1.66
N THR A 15 12.83 -24.78 1.13
CA THR A 15 12.09 -25.55 0.13
C THR A 15 11.86 -24.72 -1.14
N LEU A 16 11.95 -25.38 -2.28
CA LEU A 16 11.53 -24.88 -3.59
C LEU A 16 10.60 -25.93 -4.20
N GLU A 17 9.34 -25.58 -4.37
CA GLU A 17 8.29 -26.46 -4.87
C GLU A 17 7.81 -26.02 -6.26
N PHE A 18 7.62 -27.00 -7.14
CA PHE A 18 7.02 -26.86 -8.46
C PHE A 18 5.76 -27.73 -8.51
N ASP A 19 4.58 -27.09 -8.46
CA ASP A 19 3.29 -27.76 -8.67
C ASP A 19 2.91 -27.60 -10.14
N GLN A 20 2.97 -28.68 -10.91
CA GLN A 20 2.66 -28.68 -12.34
C GLN A 20 1.15 -28.68 -12.62
N ASP A 21 0.31 -29.12 -11.66
CA ASP A 21 -1.14 -29.14 -11.83
C ASP A 21 -1.72 -27.74 -11.63
N LYS A 22 -1.28 -27.05 -10.56
CA LYS A 22 -1.67 -25.64 -10.32
C LYS A 22 -0.81 -24.62 -11.08
N LYS A 23 0.26 -25.08 -11.73
CA LYS A 23 1.29 -24.25 -12.36
C LYS A 23 1.85 -23.18 -11.42
N THR A 24 2.26 -23.60 -10.22
CA THR A 24 2.81 -22.70 -9.20
C THR A 24 4.25 -23.03 -8.87
N ILE A 25 5.04 -21.98 -8.58
CA ILE A 25 6.39 -22.11 -8.04
C ILE A 25 6.42 -21.44 -6.67
N THR A 26 6.81 -22.17 -5.65
CA THR A 26 6.81 -21.71 -4.25
C THR A 26 8.20 -21.82 -3.65
N ILE A 27 8.69 -20.75 -3.03
CA ILE A 27 9.93 -20.75 -2.24
C ILE A 27 9.54 -20.51 -0.79
N THR A 28 9.83 -21.47 0.09
CA THR A 28 9.47 -21.36 1.52
C THR A 28 10.69 -21.55 2.42
N THR A 29 10.83 -20.64 3.38
CA THR A 29 11.84 -20.72 4.45
C THR A 29 11.31 -21.52 5.65
N PRO A 30 12.17 -22.04 6.54
CA PRO A 30 11.73 -22.80 7.72
C PRO A 30 10.82 -22.02 8.68
N ASN A 31 10.91 -20.68 8.63
CA ASN A 31 10.09 -19.77 9.40
C ASN A 31 8.79 -19.36 8.67
N ASN A 32 8.45 -20.01 7.55
CA ASN A 32 7.26 -19.76 6.72
C ASN A 32 7.21 -18.36 6.05
N HIS A 33 8.36 -17.77 5.73
CA HIS A 33 8.40 -16.72 4.70
C HIS A 33 8.31 -17.37 3.32
N GLN A 34 7.47 -16.83 2.44
CA GLN A 34 7.10 -17.42 1.17
C GLN A 34 7.18 -16.43 0.00
N ILE A 35 7.65 -16.92 -1.14
CA ILE A 35 7.48 -16.29 -2.45
C ILE A 35 6.71 -17.28 -3.32
N VAL A 36 5.62 -16.85 -3.94
CA VAL A 36 4.76 -17.71 -4.76
C VAL A 36 4.54 -17.06 -6.13
N ILE A 37 4.84 -17.79 -7.19
CA ILE A 37 4.54 -17.43 -8.57
C ILE A 37 3.35 -18.28 -9.01
N LEU A 38 2.27 -17.64 -9.44
CA LEU A 38 0.98 -18.25 -9.78
C LEU A 38 0.66 -17.98 -11.25
N ASP A 39 0.93 -18.94 -12.13
CA ASP A 39 0.73 -18.78 -13.58
C ASP A 39 -0.77 -18.70 -13.94
N GLU A 40 -1.61 -19.53 -13.31
CA GLU A 40 -3.05 -19.54 -13.59
C GLU A 40 -3.79 -18.27 -13.17
N GLN A 41 -3.21 -17.52 -12.23
CA GLN A 41 -3.80 -16.30 -11.67
C GLN A 41 -3.09 -15.03 -12.14
N ASP A 42 -2.08 -15.18 -13.03
CA ASP A 42 -1.20 -14.09 -13.48
C ASP A 42 -0.68 -13.25 -12.31
N ALA A 43 -0.18 -13.91 -11.25
CA ALA A 43 0.16 -13.25 -10.00
C ALA A 43 1.51 -13.68 -9.40
N LEU A 44 2.13 -12.76 -8.68
CA LEU A 44 3.31 -12.96 -7.84
C LEU A 44 3.00 -12.49 -6.42
N GLN A 45 3.29 -13.33 -5.44
CA GLN A 45 3.06 -13.05 -4.02
C GLN A 45 4.35 -13.16 -3.21
N LEU A 46 4.53 -12.21 -2.29
CA LEU A 46 5.56 -12.24 -1.25
C LEU A 46 4.84 -12.15 0.09
N GLN A 47 4.99 -13.17 0.92
CA GLN A 47 4.33 -13.28 2.22
C GLN A 47 5.34 -13.59 3.33
N ASP A 48 5.16 -12.97 4.49
CA ASP A 48 5.87 -13.35 5.70
C ASP A 48 4.99 -14.10 6.70
N ARG A 49 5.62 -14.64 7.74
CA ARG A 49 4.93 -15.38 8.80
C ARG A 49 4.02 -14.54 9.70
N PHE A 50 4.12 -13.21 9.61
CA PHE A 50 3.36 -12.28 10.43
C PHE A 50 2.08 -11.81 9.73
N GLY A 51 1.83 -12.29 8.50
CA GLY A 51 0.64 -11.97 7.72
C GLY A 51 0.82 -10.77 6.78
N ASN A 52 2.03 -10.24 6.63
CA ASN A 52 2.30 -9.17 5.67
C ASN A 52 2.38 -9.77 4.26
N LEU A 53 1.73 -9.12 3.30
CA LEU A 53 1.56 -9.61 1.94
C LEU A 53 1.80 -8.49 0.92
N VAL A 54 2.61 -8.79 -0.10
CA VAL A 54 2.72 -8.00 -1.32
C VAL A 54 2.28 -8.86 -2.49
N THR A 55 1.30 -8.40 -3.26
CA THR A 55 0.79 -9.10 -4.45
C THR A 55 0.94 -8.21 -5.68
N LEU A 56 1.51 -8.74 -6.75
CA LEU A 56 1.49 -8.16 -8.08
C LEU A 56 0.61 -9.07 -8.94
N GLY A 57 -0.39 -8.53 -9.62
CA GLY A 57 -1.23 -9.31 -10.52
C GLY A 57 -2.02 -8.46 -11.51
N ALA A 58 -3.01 -9.06 -12.18
CA ALA A 58 -3.79 -8.41 -13.23
C ALA A 58 -4.47 -7.08 -12.80
N ASN A 59 -4.84 -6.95 -11.52
CA ASN A 59 -5.46 -5.75 -10.96
C ASN A 59 -4.44 -4.69 -10.47
N GLY A 60 -3.14 -4.93 -10.63
CA GLY A 60 -2.07 -4.03 -10.19
C GLY A 60 -1.30 -4.56 -8.97
N ILE A 61 -0.93 -3.66 -8.05
CA ILE A 61 -0.08 -3.95 -6.90
C ILE A 61 -0.86 -3.73 -5.61
N LEU A 62 -0.82 -4.70 -4.69
CA LEU A 62 -1.42 -4.65 -3.37
C LEU A 62 -0.33 -4.84 -2.30
N MET A 63 -0.31 -3.95 -1.30
CA MET A 63 0.55 -4.05 -0.11
C MET A 63 -0.32 -4.06 1.14
N GLN A 64 -0.26 -5.14 1.91
CA GLN A 64 -1.03 -5.34 3.13
C GLN A 64 -0.10 -5.66 4.30
N SER A 65 -0.30 -4.99 5.42
CA SER A 65 0.41 -5.22 6.67
C SER A 65 -0.58 -5.43 7.80
N VAL A 66 -0.26 -6.31 8.73
CA VAL A 66 -1.04 -6.52 9.96
C VAL A 66 -0.73 -5.43 11.00
N GLN A 67 0.43 -4.80 10.88
CA GLN A 67 0.88 -3.70 11.73
C GLN A 67 1.17 -2.46 10.87
N ASP A 68 2.22 -1.71 11.18
CA ASP A 68 2.55 -0.46 10.50
C ASP A 68 3.13 -0.69 9.10
N VAL A 69 2.98 0.33 8.25
CA VAL A 69 3.69 0.48 6.98
C VAL A 69 4.40 1.83 6.99
N SER A 70 5.73 1.80 6.93
CA SER A 70 6.57 3.01 6.93
C SER A 70 7.23 3.23 5.57
N ILE A 71 7.00 4.39 4.96
CA ILE A 71 7.62 4.81 3.69
C ILE A 71 8.62 5.93 3.99
N LEU A 72 9.90 5.58 4.12
CA LEU A 72 10.97 6.51 4.45
C LEU A 72 11.87 6.71 3.22
N ALA A 73 12.14 7.97 2.85
CA ALA A 73 13.05 8.30 1.77
C ALA A 73 13.95 9.47 2.18
N ALA A 74 15.26 9.34 1.98
CA ALA A 74 16.22 10.43 2.22
C ALA A 74 16.09 11.58 1.20
N GLY A 75 15.55 11.27 0.02
CA GLY A 75 15.32 12.23 -1.06
C GLY A 75 13.84 12.61 -1.19
N LYS A 76 13.21 12.15 -2.27
CA LYS A 76 11.84 12.52 -2.64
C LYS A 76 10.94 11.30 -2.80
N VAL A 77 9.71 11.38 -2.30
CA VAL A 77 8.62 10.46 -2.65
C VAL A 77 7.68 11.17 -3.63
N ASN A 78 7.40 10.54 -4.77
CA ASN A 78 6.41 11.02 -5.75
C ASN A 78 5.24 10.05 -5.80
N ILE A 79 4.02 10.55 -5.62
CA ILE A 79 2.78 9.79 -5.79
C ILE A 79 1.95 10.49 -6.87
N ALA A 80 1.67 9.80 -7.97
CA ALA A 80 0.92 10.34 -9.09
C ALA A 80 0.00 9.26 -9.67
N ALA A 81 -1.23 9.63 -10.02
CA ALA A 81 -2.19 8.78 -10.70
C ALA A 81 -2.86 9.56 -11.83
N ALA A 82 -3.09 8.90 -12.97
CA ALA A 82 -3.92 9.47 -14.03
C ALA A 82 -5.41 9.49 -13.65
N GLY A 83 -5.82 8.51 -12.83
CA GLY A 83 -7.16 8.42 -12.25
C GLY A 83 -7.23 9.03 -10.85
N ASN A 84 -7.91 8.33 -9.95
CA ASN A 84 -8.14 8.78 -8.58
C ASN A 84 -6.96 8.45 -7.64
N ILE A 85 -6.80 9.29 -6.59
CA ILE A 85 -6.03 8.97 -5.39
C ILE A 85 -7.00 9.07 -4.21
N ALA A 86 -7.22 7.97 -3.51
CA ALA A 86 -8.04 7.93 -2.30
C ALA A 86 -7.13 7.71 -1.07
N ILE A 87 -7.32 8.52 -0.03
CA ILE A 87 -6.64 8.40 1.26
C ILE A 87 -7.74 8.31 2.31
N GLU A 88 -7.76 7.21 3.06
CA GLU A 88 -8.76 6.94 4.09
C GLU A 88 -8.05 6.47 5.36
N SER A 89 -8.45 7.01 6.50
CA SER A 89 -8.04 6.55 7.83
C SER A 89 -9.30 6.43 8.69
N LYS A 90 -9.38 5.36 9.49
CA LYS A 90 -10.44 5.18 10.49
C LYS A 90 -10.15 5.95 11.79
N ALA A 91 -8.93 6.42 11.94
CA ALA A 91 -8.46 7.23 13.05
C ALA A 91 -7.94 8.56 12.48
N ASP A 92 -6.77 8.99 12.91
CA ASP A 92 -6.22 10.28 12.50
C ASP A 92 -5.47 10.20 11.17
N CYS A 93 -5.40 11.35 10.48
CA CYS A 93 -4.52 11.59 9.34
C CYS A 93 -3.75 12.88 9.60
N THR A 94 -2.47 12.76 9.93
CA THR A 94 -1.59 13.90 10.24
C THR A 94 -0.68 14.19 9.06
N VAL A 95 -0.63 15.45 8.65
CA VAL A 95 0.30 15.93 7.62
C VAL A 95 1.13 17.05 8.24
N ASP A 96 2.39 16.75 8.53
CA ASP A 96 3.37 17.71 9.05
C ASP A 96 4.46 17.96 8.00
N ALA A 97 4.68 19.22 7.66
CA ALA A 97 5.67 19.66 6.69
C ALA A 97 5.99 21.14 6.89
N LEU A 98 7.21 21.54 6.51
CA LEU A 98 7.59 22.96 6.50
C LEU A 98 6.69 23.80 5.59
N ASN A 99 6.21 23.22 4.47
CA ASN A 99 5.27 23.86 3.55
C ASN A 99 4.33 22.80 2.95
N ILE A 100 3.04 23.12 2.89
CA ILE A 100 2.02 22.31 2.21
C ILE A 100 1.34 23.18 1.15
N THR A 101 1.33 22.69 -0.10
CA THR A 101 0.65 23.35 -1.23
C THR A 101 -0.37 22.39 -1.85
N GLN A 102 -1.63 22.78 -1.87
CA GLN A 102 -2.71 22.03 -2.49
C GLN A 102 -3.35 22.87 -3.60
N THR A 103 -3.32 22.36 -4.83
CA THR A 103 -3.90 23.03 -6.01
C THR A 103 -4.94 22.13 -6.65
N THR A 104 -6.18 22.63 -6.79
CA THR A 104 -7.26 21.95 -7.50
C THR A 104 -7.74 22.80 -8.68
N LYS A 105 -8.21 22.16 -9.75
CA LYS A 105 -8.67 22.88 -10.97
C LYS A 105 -10.17 23.17 -10.98
N ILE A 106 -10.95 22.41 -10.20
CA ILE A 106 -12.42 22.45 -10.24
C ILE A 106 -12.97 22.85 -8.87
N SER A 107 -12.68 22.07 -7.83
CA SER A 107 -13.20 22.31 -6.49
C SER A 107 -12.28 21.74 -5.42
N PHE A 108 -12.26 22.40 -4.26
CA PHE A 108 -11.68 21.90 -3.02
C PHE A 108 -12.77 21.82 -1.95
N VAL A 109 -12.90 20.67 -1.28
CA VAL A 109 -13.89 20.44 -0.24
C VAL A 109 -13.19 19.88 0.98
N ALA A 110 -13.20 20.63 2.08
CA ALA A 110 -12.80 20.18 3.40
C ALA A 110 -14.02 20.25 4.32
N ARG A 111 -14.36 19.13 4.97
CA ARG A 111 -15.54 19.01 5.85
C ARG A 111 -15.13 18.27 7.12
N ALA A 112 -15.57 18.78 8.27
CA ALA A 112 -15.55 18.03 9.52
C ALA A 112 -16.96 18.00 10.11
N ASN A 113 -17.30 16.89 10.77
CA ASN A 113 -18.62 16.71 11.37
C ASN A 113 -18.77 17.47 12.70
N THR A 114 -17.69 17.59 13.47
CA THR A 114 -17.68 18.19 14.80
C THR A 114 -16.96 19.52 14.83
N VAL A 115 -15.66 19.54 14.49
CA VAL A 115 -14.83 20.75 14.59
C VAL A 115 -13.91 20.85 13.38
N THR A 116 -13.81 22.04 12.81
CA THR A 116 -12.72 22.41 11.89
C THR A 116 -12.00 23.60 12.50
N GLU A 117 -10.68 23.51 12.69
CA GLU A 117 -9.85 24.62 13.16
C GLU A 117 -8.82 24.96 12.08
N ILE A 118 -8.71 26.25 11.76
CA ILE A 118 -7.68 26.79 10.86
C ILE A 118 -7.01 27.95 11.59
N SER A 119 -5.75 27.76 11.99
CA SER A 119 -5.00 28.73 12.76
C SER A 119 -3.60 28.95 12.17
N ALA A 120 -3.09 30.18 12.31
CA ALA A 120 -1.74 30.56 11.98
C ALA A 120 -1.26 31.60 13.00
N SER A 121 0.02 31.53 13.39
CA SER A 121 0.61 32.54 14.29
C SER A 121 0.77 33.91 13.62
N GLY A 122 0.89 33.91 12.30
CA GLY A 122 0.90 35.09 11.45
C GLY A 122 -0.48 35.39 10.88
N MET A 123 -0.56 35.48 9.56
CA MET A 123 -1.78 35.82 8.84
C MET A 123 -2.48 34.58 8.29
N THR A 124 -3.76 34.43 8.60
CA THR A 124 -4.67 33.51 7.90
C THR A 124 -5.48 34.32 6.88
N SER A 125 -5.38 33.97 5.59
CA SER A 125 -6.12 34.64 4.51
C SER A 125 -7.09 33.67 3.85
N ILE A 126 -8.39 33.94 4.00
CA ILE A 126 -9.46 33.22 3.29
C ILE A 126 -10.10 34.20 2.31
N LYS A 127 -10.09 33.87 1.02
CA LYS A 127 -10.61 34.73 -0.05
C LYS A 127 -11.59 33.93 -0.91
N GLY A 128 -12.72 34.55 -1.23
CA GLY A 128 -13.73 34.02 -2.14
C GLY A 128 -14.71 35.12 -2.51
N ALA A 129 -15.48 34.94 -3.58
CA ALA A 129 -16.55 35.87 -3.96
C ALA A 129 -17.62 35.98 -2.86
N LEU A 130 -17.83 34.88 -2.11
CA LEU A 130 -18.66 34.81 -0.93
C LEU A 130 -17.93 33.95 0.11
N VAL A 131 -17.82 34.45 1.34
CA VAL A 131 -17.35 33.69 2.50
C VAL A 131 -18.48 33.74 3.52
N ASN A 132 -19.09 32.58 3.79
CA ASN A 132 -20.10 32.47 4.83
C ASN A 132 -19.42 32.03 6.13
N LEU A 133 -19.48 32.87 7.17
CA LEU A 133 -18.99 32.57 8.51
C LEU A 133 -20.22 32.57 9.42
N ASN A 134 -20.56 31.41 9.98
CA ASN A 134 -21.74 31.22 10.81
C ASN A 134 -21.48 30.30 11.99
#